data_AF-A0A943G2J8-F1
#
_entry.id   AF-A0A943G2J8-F1
#
_cell.length_a   1.000
_cell.length_b   1.000
_cell.length_c   1.000
_cell.angle_alpha   90.00
_cell.angle_beta   90.00
_cell.angle_gamma   90.00
#
_symmetry.space_group_name_H-M   'P 1'
#
loop_
_entity.id
_entity.type
_entity.pdbx_description
1 polymer ?
#
loop_
_entity_poly.entity_id
_entity_poly.type
_entity_poly.pdbx_seq_one_letter_code
_entity_poly.pdbx_strand_id
1 'polypeptide(L)'
;MKPMPKNDFPISFESHIIDDVMDKTGGVYDRNQIRDVFRASISYANNLCTYTDNVSVSFPYVGDMVCNLHEMERRKHNLERLKSKVEKLSKYQEKELQCLDIKIRMIKDAYDSGEIKGGDMLIKHNKLSIFKSRKGHSFSEIQNIQEQEFNR
;
A
#
# COMPACT_ATOMS: atom_id res chain seq x y z
N MET A 1 1.67 -27.20 24.45
CA MET A 1 0.77 -26.95 23.29
C MET A 1 1.31 -27.72 22.10
N LYS A 2 0.45 -28.43 21.34
CA LYS A 2 0.88 -29.03 20.07
C LYS A 2 1.21 -27.89 19.08
N PRO A 3 2.34 -27.93 18.35
CA PRO A 3 2.61 -26.93 17.33
C PRO A 3 1.53 -27.03 16.25
N MET A 4 0.89 -25.90 15.91
CA MET A 4 0.01 -25.83 14.76
C MET A 4 0.81 -26.22 13.50
N PRO A 5 0.23 -27.01 12.58
CA PRO A 5 0.88 -27.30 11.32
C PRO A 5 1.20 -25.99 10.60
N LYS A 6 2.45 -25.85 10.11
CA LYS A 6 2.87 -24.70 9.30
C LYS A 6 2.00 -24.65 8.04
N ASN A 7 1.12 -23.66 7.97
CA ASN A 7 0.29 -23.45 6.79
C ASN A 7 1.08 -22.60 5.79
N ASP A 8 1.76 -23.26 4.86
CA ASP A 8 2.59 -22.58 3.85
C ASP A 8 1.78 -22.07 2.64
N PHE A 9 0.45 -22.17 2.69
CA PHE A 9 -0.41 -21.59 1.66
C PHE A 9 -0.47 -20.05 1.80
N PRO A 10 -0.38 -19.31 0.69
CA PRO A 10 -0.45 -17.85 0.71
C PRO A 10 -1.81 -17.39 1.23
N ILE A 11 -1.80 -16.39 2.12
CA ILE A 11 -3.04 -15.79 2.61
C ILE A 11 -3.66 -14.96 1.49
N SER A 12 -4.88 -15.32 1.10
CA SER A 12 -5.72 -14.46 0.26
C SER A 12 -6.33 -13.35 1.11
N PHE A 13 -5.93 -12.11 0.80
CA PHE A 13 -6.45 -10.90 1.44
C PHE A 13 -7.96 -10.72 1.20
N GLU A 14 -8.51 -11.34 0.15
CA GLU A 14 -9.92 -11.19 -0.22
C GLU A 14 -10.80 -12.32 0.29
N SER A 15 -10.31 -13.55 0.46
CA SER A 15 -11.13 -14.65 0.99
C SER A 15 -10.91 -14.86 2.48
N HIS A 16 -9.66 -15.03 2.93
CA HIS A 16 -9.39 -15.40 4.34
C HIS A 16 -9.72 -14.26 5.31
N ILE A 17 -9.51 -13.00 4.93
CA ILE A 17 -9.89 -11.85 5.78
C ILE A 17 -11.42 -11.75 5.88
N ILE A 18 -12.13 -11.90 4.76
CA ILE A 18 -13.59 -11.83 4.75
C ILE A 18 -14.18 -12.96 5.60
N ASP A 19 -13.64 -14.18 5.49
CA ASP A 19 -14.06 -15.33 6.28
C ASP A 19 -13.85 -15.07 7.79
N ASP A 20 -12.68 -14.58 8.18
CA ASP A 20 -12.37 -14.25 9.59
C ASP A 20 -13.29 -13.15 10.15
N VAL A 21 -13.59 -12.12 9.35
CA VAL A 21 -14.53 -11.05 9.76
C VAL A 21 -15.97 -11.58 9.86
N MET A 22 -16.40 -12.44 8.92
CA MET A 22 -17.71 -13.10 8.98
C MET A 22 -17.87 -13.88 10.28
N ASP A 23 -16.87 -14.68 10.65
CA ASP A 23 -16.88 -15.50 11.87
C ASP A 23 -16.94 -14.63 13.13
N LYS A 24 -16.12 -13.57 13.19
CA LYS A 24 -16.05 -12.66 14.34
C LYS A 24 -17.28 -11.77 14.51
N THR A 25 -17.95 -11.43 13.41
CA THR A 25 -19.17 -10.62 13.44
C THR A 25 -20.43 -11.46 13.69
N GLY A 26 -20.33 -12.79 13.77
CA GLY A 26 -21.44 -13.66 14.11
C GLY A 26 -22.61 -13.59 13.13
N GLY A 27 -22.34 -13.27 11.86
CA GLY A 27 -23.36 -13.15 10.82
C GLY A 27 -24.25 -11.88 10.89
N VAL A 28 -23.83 -10.85 11.65
CA VAL A 28 -24.51 -9.53 11.66
C VAL A 28 -24.51 -8.89 10.27
N TYR A 29 -23.48 -9.16 9.46
CA TYR A 29 -23.35 -8.70 8.09
C TYR A 29 -23.21 -9.90 7.16
N ASP A 30 -23.75 -9.78 5.94
CA ASP A 30 -23.51 -10.78 4.91
C ASP A 30 -22.14 -10.60 4.25
N ARG A 31 -21.70 -11.65 3.53
CA ARG A 31 -20.39 -11.68 2.87
C ARG A 31 -20.21 -10.55 1.86
N ASN A 32 -21.27 -10.20 1.12
CA ASN A 32 -21.19 -9.16 0.11
C ASN A 32 -21.04 -7.79 0.76
N GLN A 33 -21.77 -7.52 1.85
CA GLN A 33 -21.65 -6.29 2.62
C GLN A 33 -20.22 -6.10 3.14
N ILE A 34 -19.64 -7.13 3.76
CA ILE A 34 -18.24 -7.08 4.24
C ILE A 34 -17.27 -6.86 3.08
N ARG A 35 -17.44 -7.58 1.96
CA ARG A 35 -16.59 -7.43 0.77
C ARG A 35 -16.65 -6.02 0.19
N ASP A 36 -17.84 -5.45 0.10
CA ASP A 36 -18.06 -4.15 -0.54
C ASP A 36 -17.46 -3.04 0.33
N VAL A 37 -17.65 -3.10 1.65
CA VAL A 37 -16.99 -2.18 2.59
C VAL A 37 -15.47 -2.31 2.48
N PHE A 38 -14.94 -3.52 2.47
CA PHE A 38 -13.50 -3.75 2.37
C PHE A 38 -12.89 -3.18 1.08
N ARG A 39 -13.53 -3.43 -0.07
CA ARG A 39 -13.11 -2.88 -1.37
C ARG A 39 -13.23 -1.37 -1.42
N ALA A 40 -14.28 -0.81 -0.82
CA ALA A 40 -14.46 0.64 -0.72
C ALA A 40 -13.35 1.28 0.12
N SER A 41 -12.99 0.69 1.27
CA SER A 41 -11.89 1.18 2.12
C SER A 41 -10.56 1.18 1.39
N ILE A 42 -10.20 0.08 0.70
CA ILE A 42 -8.98 0.00 -0.10
C ILE A 42 -8.98 1.04 -1.22
N SER A 43 -10.11 1.18 -1.93
CA SER A 43 -10.24 2.14 -3.03
C SER A 43 -10.10 3.58 -2.53
N TYR A 44 -10.67 3.89 -1.36
CA TYR A 44 -10.58 5.21 -0.75
C TYR A 44 -9.14 5.54 -0.36
N ALA A 45 -8.45 4.62 0.33
CA ALA A 45 -7.03 4.75 0.67
C ALA A 45 -6.17 4.99 -0.58
N ASN A 46 -6.38 4.18 -1.62
CA ASN A 46 -5.65 4.32 -2.88
C ASN A 46 -5.92 5.67 -3.56
N ASN A 47 -7.16 6.16 -3.54
CA ASN A 47 -7.52 7.46 -4.11
C ASN A 47 -6.88 8.62 -3.36
N LEU A 48 -6.79 8.54 -2.03
CA LEU A 48 -6.04 9.52 -1.23
C LEU A 48 -4.57 9.53 -1.66
N CYS A 49 -3.94 8.36 -1.78
CA CYS A 49 -2.55 8.24 -2.22
C CYS A 49 -2.33 8.65 -3.68
N THR A 50 -3.34 8.56 -4.56
CA THR A 50 -3.16 8.81 -6.01
C THR A 50 -3.54 10.24 -6.41
N TYR A 51 -4.62 10.79 -5.86
CA TYR A 51 -5.27 12.00 -6.38
C TYR A 51 -5.34 13.16 -5.38
N THR A 52 -4.52 13.11 -4.34
CA THR A 52 -4.30 14.21 -3.39
C THR A 52 -2.81 14.42 -3.21
N ASP A 53 -2.40 15.47 -2.50
CA ASP A 53 -0.98 15.78 -2.28
C ASP A 53 -0.38 15.07 -1.06
N ASN A 54 -1.14 14.17 -0.42
CA ASN A 54 -0.68 13.40 0.74
C ASN A 54 0.46 12.45 0.37
N VAL A 55 1.59 12.54 1.08
CA VAL A 55 2.74 11.62 0.93
C VAL A 55 2.61 10.35 1.78
N SER A 56 1.72 10.37 2.78
CA SER A 56 1.34 9.20 3.57
C SER A 56 -0.12 9.32 4.04
N VAL A 57 -0.75 8.16 4.30
CA VAL A 57 -2.07 8.04 4.91
C VAL A 57 -1.94 7.14 6.14
N SER A 58 -2.23 7.70 7.30
CA SER A 58 -2.13 6.96 8.57
C SER A 58 -3.43 6.25 8.91
N PHE A 59 -3.32 4.96 9.22
CA PHE A 59 -4.41 4.14 9.75
C PHE A 59 -4.14 3.86 11.22
N PRO A 60 -4.92 4.47 12.14
CA PRO A 60 -4.71 4.29 13.57
C PRO A 60 -4.65 2.81 13.95
N TYR A 61 -3.68 2.44 14.79
CA TYR A 61 -3.45 1.08 15.29
C TYR A 61 -3.06 0.03 14.22
N VAL A 62 -2.93 0.42 12.95
CA VAL A 62 -2.55 -0.46 11.84
C VAL A 62 -1.19 -0.07 11.27
N GLY A 63 -1.00 1.22 10.98
CA GLY A 63 0.23 1.77 10.40
C GLY A 63 -0.03 2.72 9.23
N ASP A 64 1.03 3.08 8.52
CA ASP A 64 0.99 4.08 7.46
C ASP A 64 1.10 3.49 6.05
N MET A 65 0.24 3.94 5.15
CA MET A 65 0.40 3.75 3.71
C MET A 65 1.24 4.90 3.15
N VAL A 66 2.44 4.61 2.67
CA VAL A 66 3.42 5.63 2.25
C VAL A 66 3.59 5.65 0.73
N CYS A 67 3.59 6.85 0.15
CA CYS A 67 3.94 7.07 -1.25
C CYS A 67 5.47 7.09 -1.42
N ASN A 68 6.05 5.99 -1.92
CA ASN A 68 7.50 5.89 -2.08
C ASN A 68 8.02 6.71 -3.27
N LEU A 69 9.09 7.46 -3.06
CA LEU A 69 9.71 8.36 -4.04
C LEU A 69 10.07 7.65 -5.34
N HIS A 70 10.75 6.51 -5.27
CA HIS A 70 11.20 5.79 -6.45
C HIS A 70 10.03 5.23 -7.27
N GLU A 71 8.98 4.77 -6.60
CA GLU A 71 7.77 4.30 -7.29
C GLU A 71 7.01 5.44 -7.95
N MET A 72 6.90 6.59 -7.26
CA MET A 72 6.30 7.80 -7.81
C MET A 72 7.08 8.34 -9.01
N GLU A 73 8.41 8.42 -8.94
CA GLU A 73 9.25 8.84 -10.08
C GLU A 73 9.06 7.92 -11.29
N ARG A 74 9.01 6.60 -11.06
CA ARG A 74 8.74 5.63 -12.12
C ARG A 74 7.33 5.82 -12.71
N ARG A 75 6.33 6.05 -11.87
CA ARG A 75 4.94 6.27 -12.32
C ARG A 75 4.82 7.56 -13.12
N LYS A 76 5.41 8.65 -12.64
CA LYS A 76 5.50 9.93 -13.35
C LYS A 76 6.12 9.75 -14.73
N HIS A 77 7.29 9.11 -14.81
CA HIS A 77 7.96 8.84 -16.08
C HIS A 77 7.06 8.06 -17.07
N ASN A 78 6.32 7.07 -16.58
CA ASN A 78 5.39 6.30 -17.42
C ASN A 78 4.22 7.16 -17.93
N LEU A 79 3.68 8.05 -17.10
CA LEU A 79 2.60 8.96 -17.50
C LEU A 79 3.08 10.02 -18.50
N GLU A 80 4.28 10.58 -18.31
CA GLU A 80 4.91 11.51 -19.25
C GLU A 80 5.16 10.83 -20.61
N ARG A 81 5.66 9.59 -20.60
CA ARG A 81 5.81 8.78 -21.82
C ARG A 81 4.49 8.42 -22.48
N LEU A 82 3.42 8.26 -21.71
CA LEU A 82 2.10 8.05 -22.28
C LEU A 82 1.62 9.34 -22.94
N LYS A 83 1.75 10.49 -22.26
CA LYS A 83 1.39 11.82 -22.77
C LYS A 83 2.10 12.16 -24.07
N SER A 84 3.34 11.70 -24.27
CA SER A 84 4.05 11.92 -25.54
C SER A 84 3.54 11.07 -26.71
N LYS A 85 2.70 10.05 -26.44
CA LYS A 85 2.18 9.11 -27.44
C LYS A 85 0.70 9.31 -27.74
N VAL A 86 -0.04 9.90 -26.81
CA VAL A 86 -1.49 10.13 -26.95
C VAL A 86 -1.75 11.63 -27.09
N GLU A 87 -2.82 11.99 -27.80
CA GLU A 87 -3.22 13.40 -27.97
C GLU A 87 -3.54 14.07 -26.63
N LYS A 88 -4.22 13.34 -25.74
CA LYS A 88 -4.57 13.83 -24.41
C LYS A 88 -4.62 12.70 -23.39
N LEU A 89 -4.12 12.97 -22.19
CA LEU A 89 -4.33 12.10 -21.03
C LEU A 89 -5.79 12.21 -20.54
N SER A 90 -6.28 11.16 -19.88
CA SER A 90 -7.55 11.29 -19.17
C SER A 90 -7.44 12.31 -18.04
N LYS A 91 -8.58 12.93 -17.66
CA LYS A 91 -8.65 13.87 -16.52
C LYS A 91 -8.01 13.30 -15.25
N TYR A 92 -8.18 12.01 -14.99
CA TYR A 92 -7.60 11.33 -13.82
C TYR A 92 -6.08 11.20 -13.92
N GLN A 93 -5.56 10.87 -15.09
CA GLN A 93 -4.10 10.79 -15.33
C GLN A 93 -3.43 12.16 -15.26
N GLU A 94 -4.08 13.21 -15.76
CA GLU A 94 -3.59 14.59 -15.62
C GLU A 94 -3.51 15.00 -14.14
N LYS A 95 -4.55 14.70 -13.37
CA LYS A 95 -4.58 14.97 -11.93
C LYS A 95 -3.52 14.17 -11.17
N GLU A 96 -3.39 12.87 -11.47
CA GLU A 96 -2.35 12.01 -10.89
C GLU A 96 -0.95 12.59 -11.16
N LEU A 97 -0.69 13.01 -12.40
CA LEU A 97 0.60 13.59 -12.78
C LEU A 97 0.91 14.88 -11.98
N GLN A 98 -0.07 15.76 -11.79
CA GLN A 98 0.08 16.97 -10.96
C GLN A 98 0.40 16.64 -9.50
N CYS A 99 -0.33 15.69 -8.90
CA CYS A 99 -0.08 15.26 -7.52
C CYS A 99 1.30 14.60 -7.38
N LEU A 100 1.74 13.80 -8.36
CA LEU A 100 3.08 13.20 -8.36
C LEU A 100 4.17 14.27 -8.37
N ASP A 101 4.02 15.34 -9.16
CA ASP A 101 4.98 16.45 -9.18
C ASP A 101 5.12 17.13 -7.81
N ILE A 102 4.01 17.38 -7.14
CA ILE A 102 3.98 18.00 -5.81
C ILE A 102 4.65 17.08 -4.78
N LYS A 103 4.24 15.81 -4.72
CA LYS A 103 4.76 14.84 -3.75
C LYS A 103 6.25 14.57 -3.90
N ILE A 104 6.70 14.36 -5.14
CA ILE A 104 8.12 14.12 -5.42
C ILE A 104 8.96 15.31 -4.94
N ARG A 105 8.48 16.54 -5.19
CA ARG A 105 9.15 17.75 -4.70
C ARG A 105 9.18 17.79 -3.18
N MET A 106 8.03 17.63 -2.53
CA MET A 106 7.94 17.64 -1.06
C MET A 106 8.90 16.65 -0.40
N ILE A 107 8.99 15.42 -0.90
CA ILE A 107 9.89 14.40 -0.34
C ILE A 107 11.36 14.77 -0.58
N LYS A 108 11.70 15.29 -1.77
CA LYS A 108 13.08 15.71 -2.06
C LYS A 108 13.50 16.89 -1.20
N ASP A 109 12.66 17.91 -1.08
CA ASP A 109 12.93 19.08 -0.25
C ASP A 109 13.12 18.68 1.22
N ALA A 110 12.30 17.77 1.75
CA ALA A 110 12.44 17.24 3.11
C ALA A 110 13.73 16.40 3.30
N TYR A 111 14.19 15.72 2.25
CA TYR A 111 15.45 14.98 2.30
C TYR A 111 16.64 15.93 2.31
N ASP A 112 16.61 16.94 1.43
CA ASP A 112 17.67 17.94 1.30
C ASP A 112 17.75 18.84 2.56
N SER A 113 16.62 19.09 3.24
CA SER A 113 16.58 19.80 4.53
C SER A 113 17.02 18.93 5.72
N GLY A 114 17.13 17.62 5.54
CA GLY A 114 17.50 16.66 6.59
C GLY A 114 16.35 16.22 7.50
N GLU A 115 15.11 16.62 7.20
CA GLU A 115 13.90 16.18 7.92
C GLU A 115 13.67 14.66 7.75
N ILE A 116 13.99 14.12 6.57
CA ILE A 116 13.98 12.66 6.32
C ILE A 116 15.39 12.14 6.02
N LYS A 117 15.68 10.93 6.47
CA LYS A 117 17.03 10.30 6.35
C LYS A 117 16.99 9.11 5.39
N GLY A 118 18.16 8.69 4.89
CA GLY A 118 18.32 7.62 3.88
C GLY A 118 17.65 6.25 4.17
N GLY A 119 17.16 6.02 5.40
CA GLY A 119 16.42 4.81 5.78
C GLY A 119 14.88 4.98 5.83
N ASP A 120 14.37 6.18 5.62
CA ASP A 120 12.95 6.50 5.69
C ASP A 120 12.15 5.77 4.60
N MET A 121 10.96 5.26 4.94
CA MET A 121 10.11 4.51 4.02
C MET A 121 9.68 5.30 2.78
N LEU A 122 9.69 6.64 2.86
CA LEU A 122 9.45 7.55 1.75
C LEU A 122 10.53 7.43 0.66
N ILE A 123 11.77 7.10 1.00
CA ILE A 123 12.90 7.06 0.04
C ILE A 123 13.62 5.72 -0.01
N LYS A 124 13.33 4.81 0.92
CA LYS A 124 13.92 3.48 0.95
C LYS A 124 13.54 2.70 -0.31
N HIS A 125 14.53 2.07 -0.91
CA HIS A 125 14.35 1.33 -2.14
C HIS A 125 13.71 -0.05 -1.87
N ASN A 126 12.40 -0.16 -2.11
CA ASN A 126 11.57 -1.30 -1.67
C ASN A 126 11.53 -2.51 -2.63
N LYS A 127 12.45 -2.64 -3.60
CA LYS A 127 12.41 -3.71 -4.61
C LYS A 127 12.26 -5.12 -4.02
N LEU A 128 12.93 -5.42 -2.90
CA LEU A 128 12.87 -6.73 -2.26
C LEU A 128 11.50 -6.98 -1.59
N SER A 129 10.96 -5.97 -0.91
CA SER A 129 9.64 -6.04 -0.27
C SER A 129 8.53 -6.22 -1.30
N ILE A 130 8.54 -5.44 -2.38
CA ILE A 130 7.57 -5.55 -3.49
C ILE A 130 7.62 -6.94 -4.14
N PHE A 131 8.82 -7.50 -4.34
CA PHE A 131 8.97 -8.83 -4.89
C PHE A 131 8.37 -9.92 -3.99
N LYS A 132 8.61 -9.83 -2.68
CA LYS A 132 8.02 -10.76 -1.71
C LYS A 132 6.50 -10.62 -1.66
N SER A 133 5.96 -9.40 -1.57
CA SER A 133 4.51 -9.18 -1.54
C SER A 133 3.80 -9.70 -2.80
N ARG A 134 4.42 -9.61 -3.98
CA ARG A 134 3.84 -10.15 -5.24
C ARG A 134 3.77 -11.68 -5.28
N LYS A 135 4.67 -12.38 -4.58
CA LYS A 135 4.62 -13.84 -4.48
C LYS A 135 3.65 -14.33 -3.40
N GLY A 136 3.08 -13.40 -2.63
CA GLY A 136 2.39 -13.70 -1.39
C GLY A 136 3.37 -13.99 -0.26
N HIS A 137 2.89 -13.88 0.97
CA HIS A 137 3.63 -14.32 2.15
C HIS A 137 3.02 -15.63 2.65
N SER A 138 3.86 -16.59 3.01
CA SER A 138 3.41 -17.75 3.77
C SER A 138 2.98 -17.32 5.18
N PHE A 139 2.18 -18.14 5.85
CA PHE A 139 1.80 -17.85 7.25
C PHE A 139 3.02 -17.72 8.16
N SER A 140 4.03 -18.57 7.95
CA SER A 140 5.28 -18.54 8.71
C SER A 140 6.11 -17.28 8.46
N GLU A 141 6.08 -16.73 7.25
CA GLU A 141 6.71 -15.44 6.95
C GLU A 141 5.99 -14.27 7.62
N ILE A 142 4.65 -14.27 7.62
CA ILE A 142 3.85 -13.24 8.29
C ILE A 142 4.09 -13.29 9.80
N GLN A 143 4.07 -14.48 10.39
CA GLN A 143 4.33 -14.66 11.81
C GLN A 143 5.73 -14.16 12.20
N ASN A 144 6.77 -14.48 11.41
CA ASN A 144 8.12 -13.98 11.63
C ASN A 144 8.20 -12.44 11.52
N ILE A 145 7.51 -11.83 10.55
CA ILE A 145 7.46 -10.37 10.42
C ILE A 145 6.78 -9.76 11.65
N GLN A 146 5.66 -10.36 12.10
CA GLN A 146 4.94 -9.87 13.26
C GLN A 146 5.77 -9.98 14.55
N GLU A 147 6.47 -11.09 14.74
CA GLU A 147 7.36 -11.29 15.88
C GLU A 147 8.56 -10.32 15.87
N GLN A 148 9.11 -9.98 14.71
CA GLN A 148 10.24 -9.06 14.60
C GLN A 148 9.85 -7.59 14.77
N GLU A 149 8.67 -7.20 14.30
CA GLU A 149 8.24 -5.80 14.25
C GLU A 149 7.36 -5.39 15.45
N PHE A 150 6.56 -6.31 16.01
CA PHE A 150 5.59 -5.98 17.07
C PHE A 150 5.91 -6.56 18.45
N ASN A 151 6.82 -7.54 18.57
CA ASN A 151 7.25 -8.10 19.87
C ASN A 151 8.62 -7.56 20.33
N ARG A 152 8.89 -6.28 20.08
CA ARG A 152 10.00 -5.57 20.74
C ARG A 152 9.59 -5.00 22.08
#